data_AF-A0A1E3GND1-F1
#
_entry.id   AF-A0A1E3GND1-F1
#
_cell.length_a   1.000
_cell.length_b   1.000
_cell.length_c   1.000
_cell.angle_alpha   90.00
_cell.angle_beta   90.00
_cell.angle_gamma   90.00
#
_symmetry.space_group_name_H-M   'P 1'
#
loop_
_entity.id
_entity.type
_entity.pdbx_description
1 polymer ?
#
loop_
_entity_poly.entity_id
_entity_poly.type
_entity_poly.pdbx_seq_one_letter_code
_entity_poly.pdbx_strand_id
1 'polypeptide(L)'
;MTKYLALSLLLFTSVPSFATQVFTNPSLNGNPTPEGADIALYVLDASNGKELYSERAEQFQQPASLQKIITGLAARLVLDKDFRFETTVETTDRDVIINFSGDPTFTRTHLRALVEKIKLKQTTIPGNLYLNGGAFDTSERAVGVPWDILGVCYSAPSSSITMNANCIYGKIEGTTEAPVKALKASGSPYINISAGDIIIRQGLENQNIDCDLKLTADNNNRYSLDGCVASNRLPVNFHLAVQNTTLYLSKILQEELDRAGIQLNGKIMRNDKATGTVIALHQSEPLMKLIDIMMKRSDNLIADNLLKTVGRVYYKRPGSYENGAARLKLY
;
A
#
# COMPACT_ATOMS: atom_id res chain seq x y z
N MET A 1 -1.31 29.70 80.21
CA MET A 1 -0.01 29.09 79.84
C MET A 1 -0.28 27.63 79.50
N THR A 2 0.15 26.99 78.42
CA THR A 2 0.47 27.36 77.03
C THR A 2 0.28 26.03 76.28
N LYS A 3 -0.52 26.03 75.22
CA LYS A 3 -0.75 24.87 74.34
C LYS A 3 0.53 24.57 73.55
N TYR A 4 0.92 23.31 73.38
CA TYR A 4 1.78 22.92 72.25
C TYR A 4 1.23 21.69 71.54
N LEU A 5 0.94 21.94 70.27
CA LEU A 5 0.43 21.09 69.22
C LEU A 5 1.65 20.45 68.54
N ALA A 6 1.80 19.13 68.57
CA ALA A 6 2.83 18.44 67.79
C ALA A 6 2.25 18.10 66.41
N LEU A 7 2.52 18.98 65.44
CA LEU A 7 2.20 18.78 64.03
C LEU A 7 3.36 17.98 63.39
N SER A 8 3.15 16.68 63.16
CA SER A 8 4.10 15.85 62.43
C SER A 8 4.01 16.16 60.93
N LEU A 9 5.09 16.76 60.41
CA LEU A 9 5.30 17.16 59.03
C LEU A 9 5.38 15.90 58.12
N LEU A 10 4.38 15.68 57.26
CA LEU A 10 4.45 14.72 56.15
C LEU A 10 5.36 15.33 55.07
N LEU A 11 6.62 14.88 55.03
CA LEU A 11 7.55 15.14 53.94
C LEU A 11 7.05 14.43 52.67
N PHE A 12 6.45 15.20 51.76
CA PHE A 12 6.26 14.78 50.38
C PHE A 12 7.63 14.62 49.72
N THR A 13 8.09 13.37 49.56
CA THR A 13 9.17 13.06 48.65
C THR A 13 8.63 13.21 47.22
N SER A 14 8.83 14.37 46.62
CA SER A 14 8.66 14.53 45.17
C SER A 14 9.73 13.67 44.49
N VAL A 15 9.34 12.50 43.97
CA VAL A 15 10.16 11.77 43.03
C VAL A 15 10.26 12.66 41.79
N PRO A 16 11.45 13.13 41.39
CA PRO A 16 11.57 13.82 40.12
C PRO A 16 11.17 12.83 39.02
N SER A 17 10.12 13.17 38.27
CA SER A 17 9.90 12.54 36.96
C SER A 17 11.13 12.87 36.14
N PHE A 18 11.97 11.87 35.86
CA PHE A 18 13.05 12.01 34.90
C PHE A 18 12.39 12.31 33.54
N ALA A 19 12.52 13.56 33.09
CA ALA A 19 12.30 13.87 31.69
C ALA A 19 13.22 12.95 30.88
N THR A 20 12.65 12.28 29.88
CA THR A 20 13.41 11.52 28.88
C THR A 20 14.60 12.36 28.44
N GLN A 21 15.82 11.83 28.59
CA GLN A 21 17.04 12.54 28.23
C GLN A 21 16.93 13.01 26.78
N VAL A 22 16.97 14.34 26.61
CA VAL A 22 17.13 14.98 25.30
C VAL A 22 18.51 14.59 24.79
N PHE A 23 18.59 14.28 23.49
CA PHE A 23 19.83 13.93 22.79
C PHE A 23 20.96 14.86 23.24
N THR A 24 21.98 14.30 23.90
CA THR A 24 22.94 15.06 24.71
C THR A 24 23.86 15.96 23.89
N ASN A 25 23.87 15.78 22.55
CA ASN A 25 24.52 16.68 21.61
C ASN A 25 23.82 16.66 20.24
N PRO A 26 22.85 17.56 19.94
CA PRO A 26 22.04 17.55 18.71
C PRO A 26 22.81 17.85 17.43
N SER A 27 24.14 18.03 17.49
CA SER A 27 24.93 18.30 16.31
C SER A 27 25.26 17.03 15.53
N LEU A 28 24.43 16.68 14.55
CA LEU A 28 24.87 15.78 13.47
C LEU A 28 25.74 16.60 12.51
N ASN A 29 27.03 16.29 12.45
CA ASN A 29 28.01 17.00 11.61
C ASN A 29 28.12 18.52 11.93
N GLY A 30 28.06 18.90 13.21
CA GLY A 30 28.23 20.30 13.65
C GLY A 30 27.02 21.21 13.47
N ASN A 31 25.91 20.74 12.88
CA ASN A 31 24.68 21.51 12.71
C ASN A 31 23.62 21.09 13.74
N PRO A 32 22.99 22.03 14.47
CA PRO A 32 21.92 21.69 15.40
C PRO A 32 20.70 21.17 14.64
N THR A 33 20.09 20.10 15.14
CA THR A 33 18.76 19.68 14.68
C THR A 33 17.69 20.68 15.12
N PRO A 34 16.53 20.74 14.43
CA PRO A 34 15.40 21.57 14.87
C PRO A 34 15.02 21.31 16.33
N GLU A 35 14.58 22.36 17.02
CA GLU A 35 14.08 22.24 18.39
C GLU A 35 12.93 21.22 18.45
N GLY A 36 12.97 20.32 19.44
CA GLY A 36 11.98 19.25 19.60
C GLY A 36 12.24 17.98 18.75
N ALA A 37 13.31 17.92 17.96
CA ALA A 37 13.68 16.70 17.25
C ALA A 37 13.99 15.54 18.23
N ASP A 38 13.35 14.39 17.99
CA ASP A 38 13.54 13.18 18.78
C ASP A 38 14.50 12.22 18.05
N ILE A 39 15.73 12.07 18.57
CA ILE A 39 16.79 11.31 17.91
C ILE A 39 17.23 10.14 18.80
N ALA A 40 17.35 8.96 18.19
CA ALA A 40 18.04 7.80 18.73
C ALA A 40 19.03 7.31 17.67
N LEU A 41 20.25 6.97 18.09
CA LEU A 41 21.32 6.53 17.18
C LEU A 41 22.12 5.40 17.82
N TYR A 42 22.28 4.32 17.06
CA TYR A 42 23.07 3.17 17.45
C TYR A 42 24.00 2.80 16.29
N VAL A 43 25.29 2.70 16.56
CA VAL A 43 26.32 2.35 15.58
C VAL A 43 27.17 1.24 16.16
N LEU A 44 27.32 0.16 15.38
CA LEU A 44 28.13 -0.99 15.74
C LEU A 44 29.04 -1.38 14.57
N ASP A 45 30.19 -1.95 14.87
CA ASP A 45 31.05 -2.60 13.89
C ASP A 45 30.47 -3.97 13.52
N ALA A 46 30.01 -4.11 12.27
CA ALA A 46 29.34 -5.32 11.81
C ALA A 46 30.26 -6.57 11.78
N SER A 47 31.59 -6.40 11.81
CA SER A 47 32.54 -7.51 11.74
C SER A 47 32.75 -8.21 13.09
N ASN A 48 32.65 -7.46 14.19
CA ASN A 48 32.97 -7.94 15.54
C ASN A 48 31.87 -7.63 16.58
N GLY A 49 30.80 -6.94 16.18
CA GLY A 49 29.67 -6.59 17.03
C GLY A 49 29.97 -5.49 18.06
N LYS A 50 31.16 -4.86 18.01
CA LYS A 50 31.55 -3.83 18.96
C LYS A 50 30.68 -2.59 18.77
N GLU A 51 30.00 -2.18 19.83
CA GLU A 51 29.34 -0.89 19.90
C GLU A 51 30.37 0.23 19.72
N LEU A 52 30.13 1.09 18.73
CA LEU A 52 30.93 2.27 18.43
C LEU A 52 30.26 3.55 18.94
N TYR A 53 28.92 3.55 18.99
CA TYR A 53 28.11 4.66 19.49
C TYR A 53 26.73 4.17 19.92
N SER A 54 26.23 4.66 21.05
CA SER A 54 24.89 4.35 21.55
C SER A 54 24.30 5.57 22.23
N GLU A 55 23.23 6.11 21.67
CA GLU A 55 22.46 7.21 22.23
C GLU A 55 20.98 6.83 22.11
N ARG A 56 20.36 6.58 23.27
CA ARG A 56 18.94 6.20 23.35
C ARG A 56 18.58 4.98 22.49
N ALA A 57 19.50 4.03 22.34
CA ALA A 57 19.33 2.85 21.48
C ALA A 57 18.10 2.00 21.82
N GLU A 58 17.68 1.98 23.09
CA GLU A 58 16.50 1.26 23.57
C GLU A 58 15.17 2.06 23.45
N GLN A 59 15.23 3.30 22.98
CA GLN A 59 14.03 4.12 22.78
C GLN A 59 13.28 3.66 21.53
N PHE A 60 12.01 3.28 21.69
CA PHE A 60 11.15 3.00 20.54
C PHE A 60 10.96 4.24 19.67
N GLN A 61 11.17 4.05 18.37
CA GLN A 61 11.02 5.06 17.32
C GLN A 61 10.12 4.54 16.20
N GLN A 62 9.53 5.45 15.43
CA GLN A 62 8.80 5.08 14.23
C GLN A 62 9.81 4.68 13.13
N PRO A 63 9.84 3.42 12.67
CA PRO A 63 10.85 2.98 11.72
C PRO A 63 10.62 3.52 10.31
N ALA A 64 9.41 4.03 10.03
CA ALA A 64 8.96 4.34 8.68
C ALA A 64 9.30 3.19 7.71
N SER A 65 9.93 3.51 6.58
CA SER A 65 10.29 2.50 5.58
C SER A 65 11.44 1.57 5.96
N LEU A 66 12.17 1.82 7.06
CA LEU A 66 13.16 0.86 7.57
C LEU A 66 12.50 -0.46 8.01
N GLN A 67 11.20 -0.44 8.31
CA GLN A 67 10.42 -1.65 8.57
C GLN A 67 10.55 -2.70 7.45
N LYS A 68 10.75 -2.26 6.20
CA LYS A 68 10.90 -3.15 5.05
C LYS A 68 12.12 -4.06 5.16
N ILE A 69 13.15 -3.67 5.90
CA ILE A 69 14.34 -4.50 6.16
C ILE A 69 13.93 -5.81 6.84
N ILE A 70 13.14 -5.69 7.91
CA ILE A 70 12.65 -6.85 8.69
C ILE A 70 11.70 -7.69 7.82
N THR A 71 10.80 -7.05 7.07
CA THR A 71 9.90 -7.76 6.13
C THR A 71 10.67 -8.53 5.07
N GLY A 72 11.70 -7.93 4.46
CA GLY A 72 12.54 -8.56 3.44
C GLY A 72 13.34 -9.74 3.99
N LEU A 73 13.90 -9.59 5.20
CA LEU A 73 14.58 -10.69 5.90
C LEU A 73 13.61 -11.85 6.19
N ALA A 74 12.44 -11.55 6.76
CA ALA A 74 11.44 -12.57 7.06
C ALA A 74 10.96 -13.28 5.78
N ALA A 75 10.72 -12.54 4.69
CA ALA A 75 10.37 -13.11 3.39
C ALA A 75 11.47 -14.05 2.89
N ARG A 76 12.73 -13.66 2.98
CA ARG A 76 13.86 -14.52 2.56
C ARG A 76 14.03 -15.77 3.40
N LEU A 77 13.70 -15.72 4.69
CA LEU A 77 13.82 -16.86 5.61
C LEU A 77 12.64 -17.83 5.54
N VAL A 78 11.44 -17.34 5.24
CA VAL A 78 10.20 -18.14 5.23
C VAL A 78 9.86 -18.68 3.83
N LEU A 79 10.10 -17.89 2.78
CA LEU A 79 9.74 -18.26 1.42
C LEU A 79 10.90 -18.99 0.75
N ASP A 80 10.58 -19.93 -0.14
CA ASP A 80 11.58 -20.70 -0.87
C ASP A 80 12.50 -19.79 -1.70
N LYS A 81 13.74 -20.25 -1.92
CA LYS A 81 14.75 -19.47 -2.67
C LYS A 81 14.31 -19.09 -4.08
N ASP A 82 13.51 -19.94 -4.71
CA ASP A 82 12.99 -19.77 -6.06
C ASP A 82 11.53 -19.28 -6.05
N PHE A 83 11.05 -18.78 -4.90
CA PHE A 83 9.68 -18.30 -4.74
C PHE A 83 9.34 -17.25 -5.81
N ARG A 84 8.17 -17.45 -6.40
CA ARG A 84 7.47 -16.50 -7.28
C ARG A 84 6.02 -16.48 -6.85
N PHE A 85 5.41 -15.31 -6.92
CA PHE A 85 3.95 -15.25 -6.86
C PHE A 85 3.38 -15.92 -8.10
N GLU A 86 2.25 -16.58 -7.93
CA GLU A 86 1.54 -17.28 -8.98
C GLU A 86 0.14 -16.70 -9.18
N THR A 87 -0.27 -16.56 -10.45
CA THR A 87 -1.65 -16.30 -10.83
C THR A 87 -2.07 -17.42 -11.78
N THR A 88 -3.03 -18.24 -11.36
CA THR A 88 -3.51 -19.38 -12.14
C THR A 88 -4.83 -19.06 -12.80
N VAL A 89 -5.06 -19.65 -13.98
CA VAL A 89 -6.39 -19.80 -14.55
C VAL A 89 -6.79 -21.26 -14.40
N GLU A 90 -7.96 -21.47 -13.83
CA GLU A 90 -8.55 -22.77 -13.60
C GLU A 90 -9.92 -22.86 -14.25
N THR A 91 -10.36 -24.07 -14.57
CA THR A 91 -11.68 -24.32 -15.17
C THR A 91 -12.42 -25.43 -14.46
N THR A 92 -13.73 -25.30 -14.40
CA THR A 92 -14.67 -26.39 -14.13
C THR A 92 -15.47 -26.67 -15.41
N ASP A 93 -16.52 -27.50 -15.33
CA ASP A 93 -17.41 -27.77 -16.46
C ASP A 93 -18.14 -26.51 -16.97
N ARG A 94 -18.29 -25.49 -16.12
CA ARG A 94 -19.08 -24.29 -16.45
C ARG A 94 -18.35 -22.98 -16.19
N ASP A 95 -17.47 -22.94 -15.20
CA ASP A 95 -16.89 -21.70 -14.70
C ASP A 95 -15.39 -21.61 -15.04
N VAL A 96 -14.91 -20.37 -15.08
CA VAL A 96 -13.48 -20.06 -15.06
C VAL A 96 -13.15 -19.44 -13.71
N ILE A 97 -12.00 -19.79 -13.14
CA ILE A 97 -11.47 -19.17 -11.94
C ILE A 97 -10.13 -18.55 -12.29
N ILE A 98 -9.90 -17.30 -11.91
CA ILE A 98 -8.55 -16.72 -11.86
C ILE A 98 -8.17 -16.61 -10.39
N ASN A 99 -7.20 -17.40 -9.98
CA ASN A 99 -6.73 -17.47 -8.60
C ASN A 99 -5.45 -16.66 -8.44
N PHE A 100 -5.49 -15.70 -7.51
CA PHE A 100 -4.42 -14.74 -7.27
C PHE A 100 -3.70 -15.03 -5.96
N SER A 101 -2.38 -15.21 -6.02
CA SER A 101 -1.57 -15.42 -4.81
C SER A 101 -1.07 -14.14 -4.14
N GLY A 102 -1.30 -12.97 -4.75
CA GLY A 102 -0.83 -11.67 -4.26
C GLY A 102 0.39 -11.09 -4.96
N ASP A 103 0.60 -11.39 -6.25
CA ASP A 103 1.66 -10.77 -7.06
C ASP A 103 1.49 -9.23 -7.12
N PRO A 104 2.36 -8.44 -6.44
CA PRO A 104 2.26 -6.98 -6.45
C PRO A 104 2.64 -6.37 -7.82
N THR A 105 3.24 -7.17 -8.71
CA THR A 105 3.73 -6.75 -10.03
C THR A 105 2.82 -7.20 -11.18
N PHE A 106 1.68 -7.81 -10.89
CA PHE A 106 0.75 -8.30 -11.91
C PHE A 106 0.21 -7.14 -12.76
N THR A 107 0.29 -7.28 -14.09
CA THR A 107 -0.10 -6.24 -15.04
C THR A 107 -1.22 -6.67 -15.98
N ARG A 108 -1.81 -5.69 -16.67
CA ARG A 108 -2.81 -5.96 -17.72
C ARG A 108 -2.23 -6.83 -18.85
N THR A 109 -0.93 -6.71 -19.14
CA THR A 109 -0.25 -7.56 -20.13
C THR A 109 -0.21 -9.02 -19.68
N HIS A 110 0.01 -9.28 -18.39
CA HIS A 110 -0.03 -10.63 -17.84
C HIS A 110 -1.46 -11.20 -17.89
N LEU A 111 -2.46 -10.41 -17.50
CA LEU A 111 -3.87 -10.80 -17.61
C LEU A 111 -4.25 -11.13 -19.06
N ARG A 112 -3.85 -10.30 -20.02
CA ARG A 112 -4.06 -10.55 -21.44
C ARG A 112 -3.54 -11.91 -21.85
N ALA A 113 -2.30 -12.23 -21.49
CA ALA A 113 -1.69 -13.51 -21.81
C ALA A 113 -2.47 -14.70 -21.21
N LEU A 114 -2.99 -14.56 -19.98
CA LEU A 114 -3.84 -15.57 -19.35
C LEU A 114 -5.20 -15.72 -20.06
N VAL A 115 -5.81 -14.61 -20.47
CA VAL A 115 -7.07 -14.62 -21.24
C VAL A 115 -6.91 -15.30 -22.59
N GLU A 116 -5.78 -15.11 -23.29
CA GLU A 116 -5.48 -15.86 -24.51
C GLU A 116 -5.40 -17.38 -24.24
N LYS A 117 -4.93 -17.82 -23.07
CA LYS A 117 -4.95 -19.24 -22.71
C LYS A 117 -6.38 -19.76 -22.47
N ILE A 118 -7.28 -18.93 -21.92
CA ILE A 118 -8.71 -19.26 -21.85
C ILE A 118 -9.27 -19.43 -23.27
N LYS A 119 -8.98 -18.48 -24.17
CA LYS A 119 -9.48 -18.51 -25.56
C LYS A 119 -9.11 -19.79 -26.30
N LEU A 120 -7.88 -20.29 -26.11
CA LEU A 120 -7.41 -21.54 -26.70
C LEU A 120 -8.17 -22.79 -26.20
N LYS A 121 -8.79 -22.71 -25.02
CA LYS A 121 -9.59 -23.79 -24.44
C LYS A 121 -11.07 -23.66 -24.76
N GLN A 122 -11.61 -22.45 -24.72
CA GLN A 122 -13.02 -22.18 -24.96
C GLN A 122 -13.28 -20.74 -25.42
N THR A 123 -14.28 -20.57 -26.28
CA THR A 123 -14.75 -19.26 -26.75
C THR A 123 -15.98 -18.77 -25.99
N THR A 124 -16.57 -19.61 -25.15
CA THR A 124 -17.74 -19.30 -24.33
C THR A 124 -17.51 -19.85 -22.93
N ILE A 125 -17.84 -19.05 -21.91
CA ILE A 125 -17.88 -19.46 -20.50
C ILE A 125 -19.36 -19.60 -20.12
N PRO A 126 -19.90 -20.84 -20.01
CA PRO A 126 -21.34 -21.05 -19.77
C PRO A 126 -21.83 -20.56 -18.40
N GLY A 127 -20.92 -20.52 -17.42
CA GLY A 127 -21.17 -20.08 -16.05
C GLY A 127 -20.50 -18.75 -15.74
N ASN A 128 -20.03 -18.61 -14.51
CA ASN A 128 -19.40 -17.41 -14.00
C ASN A 128 -17.88 -17.42 -14.23
N LEU A 129 -17.28 -16.24 -14.05
CA LEU A 129 -15.84 -16.10 -13.89
C LEU A 129 -15.56 -15.66 -12.44
N TYR A 130 -14.90 -16.51 -11.68
CA TYR A 130 -14.55 -16.23 -10.29
C TYR A 130 -13.15 -15.60 -10.17
N LEU A 131 -13.06 -14.48 -9.47
CA LEU A 131 -11.80 -13.96 -8.95
C LEU A 131 -11.58 -14.58 -7.57
N ASN A 132 -10.61 -15.48 -7.45
CA ASN A 132 -10.25 -16.07 -6.16
C ASN A 132 -9.08 -15.27 -5.56
N GLY A 133 -9.37 -14.52 -4.49
CA GLY A 133 -8.40 -13.78 -3.71
C GLY A 133 -8.06 -14.42 -2.36
N GLY A 134 -8.45 -15.67 -2.13
CA GLY A 134 -8.36 -16.36 -0.83
C GLY A 134 -6.94 -16.58 -0.30
N ALA A 135 -5.91 -16.21 -1.05
CA ALA A 135 -4.54 -16.16 -0.57
C ALA A 135 -4.36 -15.22 0.63
N PHE A 136 -5.08 -14.08 0.63
CA PHE A 136 -5.07 -13.11 1.72
C PHE A 136 -6.45 -12.96 2.33
N ASP A 137 -6.50 -12.36 3.51
CA ASP A 137 -7.72 -11.86 4.11
C ASP A 137 -8.33 -10.69 3.32
N THR A 138 -9.53 -10.27 3.70
CA THR A 138 -10.23 -9.16 3.06
C THR A 138 -9.79 -7.79 3.55
N SER A 139 -8.93 -7.70 4.58
CA SER A 139 -8.43 -6.43 5.12
C SER A 139 -7.24 -5.94 4.31
N GLU A 140 -7.47 -5.14 3.28
CA GLU A 140 -6.42 -4.73 2.33
C GLU A 140 -5.56 -3.54 2.80
N ARG A 141 -5.77 -3.04 4.02
CA ARG A 141 -5.03 -1.90 4.59
C ARG A 141 -4.67 -2.18 6.05
N ALA A 142 -3.44 -1.84 6.44
CA ALA A 142 -3.00 -2.01 7.82
C ALA A 142 -3.73 -1.06 8.77
N VAL A 143 -3.91 -1.50 10.01
CA VAL A 143 -4.37 -0.62 11.10
C VAL A 143 -3.34 0.48 11.33
N GLY A 144 -3.82 1.74 11.40
CA GLY A 144 -2.97 2.90 11.64
C GLY A 144 -2.51 3.65 10.39
N VAL A 145 -2.85 3.17 9.18
CA VAL A 145 -2.66 3.95 7.95
C VAL A 145 -3.55 5.21 8.02
N PRO A 146 -2.99 6.42 7.85
CA PRO A 146 -3.79 7.64 7.86
C PRO A 146 -4.86 7.64 6.76
N TRP A 147 -6.06 8.09 7.11
CA TRP A 147 -7.23 8.02 6.22
C TRP A 147 -7.16 9.02 5.06
N ASP A 148 -6.40 10.09 5.23
CA ASP A 148 -6.20 11.19 4.27
C ASP A 148 -5.26 10.80 3.12
N ILE A 149 -4.50 9.71 3.26
CA ILE A 149 -3.59 9.21 2.23
C ILE A 149 -4.14 7.98 1.48
N LEU A 150 -5.37 7.53 1.76
CA LEU A 150 -5.90 6.29 1.16
C LEU A 150 -6.11 6.42 -0.36
N GLY A 151 -6.28 7.64 -0.86
CA GLY A 151 -6.46 7.93 -2.29
C GLY A 151 -5.17 7.96 -3.12
N VAL A 152 -3.98 7.98 -2.49
CA VAL A 152 -2.70 8.12 -3.21
C VAL A 152 -1.97 6.79 -3.36
N CYS A 153 -1.33 6.55 -4.51
CA CYS A 153 -0.83 5.22 -4.89
C CYS A 153 0.22 4.59 -3.96
N TYR A 154 1.02 5.37 -3.23
CA TYR A 154 1.95 4.77 -2.27
C TYR A 154 1.22 4.10 -1.10
N SER A 155 -0.07 4.42 -0.91
CA SER A 155 -0.99 3.78 0.03
C SER A 155 -2.01 2.91 -0.71
N ALA A 156 -1.67 2.36 -1.88
CA ALA A 156 -2.56 1.42 -2.57
C ALA A 156 -2.83 0.17 -1.70
N PRO A 157 -4.05 -0.38 -1.72
CA PRO A 157 -4.41 -1.51 -0.88
C PRO A 157 -3.60 -2.77 -1.23
N SER A 158 -3.12 -3.45 -0.19
CA SER A 158 -2.47 -4.76 -0.24
C SER A 158 -3.52 -5.86 -0.34
N SER A 159 -3.86 -6.18 -1.59
CA SER A 159 -4.77 -7.27 -1.95
C SER A 159 -4.00 -8.43 -2.55
N SER A 160 -4.59 -9.62 -2.47
CA SER A 160 -4.16 -10.75 -3.31
C SER A 160 -4.49 -10.47 -4.78
N ILE A 161 -5.58 -9.75 -5.02
CA ILE A 161 -6.05 -9.33 -6.35
C ILE A 161 -5.40 -7.98 -6.67
N THR A 162 -4.22 -8.02 -7.27
CA THR A 162 -3.50 -6.82 -7.70
C THR A 162 -3.55 -6.64 -9.21
N MET A 163 -3.68 -5.40 -9.67
CA MET A 163 -3.57 -5.04 -11.09
C MET A 163 -2.83 -3.71 -11.24
N ASN A 164 -1.72 -3.69 -11.97
CA ASN A 164 -0.89 -2.52 -12.22
C ASN A 164 -0.56 -1.76 -10.92
N ALA A 165 -0.04 -2.49 -9.93
CA ALA A 165 0.26 -1.98 -8.59
C ALA A 165 -0.93 -1.32 -7.85
N ASN A 166 -2.17 -1.65 -8.24
CA ASN A 166 -3.40 -1.03 -7.73
C ASN A 166 -3.35 0.50 -7.81
N CYS A 167 -2.67 1.02 -8.84
CA CYS A 167 -2.40 2.44 -9.03
C CYS A 167 -2.86 2.88 -10.42
N ILE A 168 -3.58 4.00 -10.47
CA ILE A 168 -4.14 4.54 -11.69
C ILE A 168 -3.54 5.91 -11.95
N TYR A 169 -3.00 6.08 -13.16
CA TYR A 169 -2.58 7.38 -13.63
C TYR A 169 -3.81 8.24 -13.99
N GLY A 170 -3.77 9.50 -13.58
CA GLY A 170 -4.73 10.51 -13.98
C GLY A 170 -4.06 11.86 -14.26
N LYS A 171 -4.81 12.73 -14.93
CA LYS A 171 -4.35 14.05 -15.35
C LYS A 171 -5.47 15.08 -15.17
N ILE A 172 -5.12 16.24 -14.64
CA ILE A 172 -5.96 17.44 -14.60
C ILE A 172 -5.52 18.36 -15.74
N GLU A 173 -6.44 18.67 -16.65
CA GLU A 173 -6.22 19.59 -17.77
C GLU A 173 -7.17 20.80 -17.66
N GLY A 174 -6.64 21.99 -17.97
CA GLY A 174 -7.37 23.27 -17.91
C GLY A 174 -6.76 24.32 -18.83
N THR A 175 -7.56 25.32 -19.22
CA THR A 175 -7.11 26.49 -19.98
C THR A 175 -6.64 27.61 -19.04
N THR A 176 -5.74 28.44 -19.55
CA THR A 176 -4.89 29.36 -18.77
C THR A 176 -5.56 30.65 -18.29
N GLU A 177 -6.88 30.83 -18.47
CA GLU A 177 -7.58 32.06 -18.07
C GLU A 177 -8.34 31.90 -16.75
N ALA A 178 -7.70 32.23 -15.63
CA ALA A 178 -8.35 32.23 -14.33
C ALA A 178 -9.47 33.29 -14.24
N PRO A 179 -10.59 33.01 -13.53
CA PRO A 179 -10.99 31.74 -12.94
C PRO A 179 -11.73 30.85 -13.96
N VAL A 180 -11.17 29.69 -14.31
CA VAL A 180 -11.92 28.66 -15.06
C VAL A 180 -12.67 27.78 -14.06
N LYS A 181 -14.00 27.74 -14.15
CA LYS A 181 -14.82 26.63 -13.64
C LYS A 181 -14.89 25.55 -14.71
N ALA A 182 -13.83 24.77 -14.91
CA ALA A 182 -13.83 23.56 -15.74
C ALA A 182 -12.41 22.98 -15.82
N LEU A 183 -12.08 22.10 -14.87
CA LEU A 183 -10.96 21.18 -15.05
C LEU A 183 -11.51 19.83 -15.50
N LYS A 184 -10.92 19.28 -16.56
CA LYS A 184 -11.17 17.89 -16.93
C LYS A 184 -10.15 17.04 -16.21
N ALA A 185 -10.59 16.35 -15.16
CA ALA A 185 -9.84 15.24 -14.63
C ALA A 185 -10.14 14.00 -15.47
N SER A 186 -9.10 13.34 -15.97
CA SER A 186 -9.23 12.08 -16.69
C SER A 186 -8.27 11.06 -16.12
N GLY A 187 -8.62 9.79 -16.24
CA GLY A 187 -7.80 8.67 -15.82
C GLY A 187 -8.20 7.44 -16.60
N SER A 188 -7.91 6.28 -16.03
CA SER A 188 -8.37 5.00 -16.59
C SER A 188 -9.91 4.96 -16.72
N PRO A 189 -10.48 4.40 -17.80
CA PRO A 189 -11.95 4.33 -18.01
C PRO A 189 -12.69 3.50 -16.94
N TYR A 190 -11.97 2.78 -16.08
CA TYR A 190 -12.55 1.93 -15.04
C TYR A 190 -12.94 2.70 -13.78
N ILE A 191 -12.53 3.96 -13.66
CA ILE A 191 -12.81 4.81 -12.50
C ILE A 191 -13.57 6.05 -12.91
N ASN A 192 -14.28 6.63 -11.95
CA ASN A 192 -14.96 7.90 -12.13
C ASN A 192 -14.24 8.96 -11.31
N ILE A 193 -13.83 10.04 -11.96
CA ILE A 193 -13.23 11.19 -11.29
C ILE A 193 -14.19 12.36 -11.49
N SER A 194 -14.77 12.86 -10.41
CA SER A 194 -15.46 14.14 -10.39
C SER A 194 -14.46 15.21 -9.99
N ALA A 195 -14.28 16.22 -10.84
CA ALA A 195 -13.63 17.45 -10.46
C ALA A 195 -14.74 18.45 -10.09
N GLY A 196 -14.79 18.89 -8.83
CA GLY A 196 -15.71 19.94 -8.40
C GLY A 196 -15.27 21.33 -8.88
N ASP A 197 -15.58 22.37 -8.10
CA ASP A 197 -15.12 23.75 -8.33
C ASP A 197 -13.60 23.86 -8.06
N ILE A 198 -12.76 23.16 -8.85
CA ILE A 198 -11.31 23.30 -8.77
C ILE A 198 -10.93 24.67 -9.36
N ILE A 199 -10.29 25.50 -8.56
CA ILE A 199 -9.95 26.88 -8.91
C ILE A 199 -8.49 26.94 -9.40
N ILE A 200 -8.28 27.41 -10.62
CA ILE A 200 -6.95 27.76 -11.12
C ILE A 200 -6.56 29.15 -10.60
N ARG A 201 -5.40 29.30 -9.96
CA ARG A 201 -4.90 30.61 -9.49
C ARG A 201 -3.44 30.85 -9.89
N GLN A 202 -3.11 32.11 -10.17
CA GLN A 202 -1.71 32.58 -10.26
C GLN A 202 -1.22 32.99 -8.87
N GLY A 203 0.07 32.84 -8.58
CA GLY A 203 0.67 33.34 -7.33
C GLY A 203 0.41 32.49 -6.08
N LEU A 204 -0.14 31.27 -6.22
CA LEU A 204 -0.22 30.30 -5.12
C LEU A 204 1.16 29.91 -4.58
N GLU A 205 2.24 30.14 -5.33
CA GLU A 205 3.63 29.94 -4.84
C GLU A 205 4.08 30.99 -3.81
N ASN A 206 3.47 32.18 -3.78
CA ASN A 206 4.02 33.35 -3.11
C ASN A 206 3.15 33.88 -1.96
N GLN A 207 2.05 33.21 -1.63
CA GLN A 207 1.11 33.69 -0.62
C GLN A 207 0.70 32.55 0.32
N ASN A 208 0.55 32.87 1.62
CA ASN A 208 -0.11 32.04 2.64
C ASN A 208 -1.61 31.89 2.30
N ILE A 209 -1.93 31.30 1.16
CA ILE A 209 -3.31 31.03 0.74
C ILE A 209 -3.66 29.62 1.19
N ASP A 210 -4.64 29.54 2.09
CA ASP A 210 -5.28 28.30 2.52
C ASP A 210 -6.19 27.76 1.39
N CYS A 211 -5.60 27.13 0.37
CA CYS A 211 -6.35 26.40 -0.65
C CYS A 211 -5.53 25.27 -1.27
N ASP A 212 -5.62 24.10 -0.65
CA ASP A 212 -5.01 22.87 -1.16
C ASP A 212 -5.90 22.13 -2.14
N LEU A 213 -5.29 21.42 -3.08
CA LEU A 213 -5.97 20.40 -3.88
C LEU A 213 -6.24 19.18 -3.00
N LYS A 214 -7.52 18.87 -2.80
CA LYS A 214 -7.99 17.75 -1.97
C LYS A 214 -8.48 16.62 -2.85
N LEU A 215 -8.16 15.40 -2.44
CA LEU A 215 -8.61 14.16 -3.05
C LEU A 215 -9.43 13.38 -2.03
N THR A 216 -10.65 13.03 -2.38
CA THR A 216 -11.46 12.06 -1.64
C THR A 216 -11.78 10.88 -2.53
N ALA A 217 -11.92 9.69 -1.94
CA ALA A 217 -12.21 8.47 -2.68
C ALA A 217 -13.20 7.60 -1.90
N ASP A 218 -14.01 6.83 -2.62
CA ASP A 218 -14.94 5.87 -2.03
C ASP A 218 -14.69 4.43 -2.48
N ASN A 219 -15.35 3.49 -1.81
CA ASN A 219 -15.22 2.05 -2.03
C ASN A 219 -15.76 1.57 -3.40
N ASN A 220 -16.31 2.46 -4.23
CA ASN A 220 -16.76 2.16 -5.59
C ASN A 220 -15.76 2.66 -6.65
N ASN A 221 -14.53 3.00 -6.24
CA ASN A 221 -13.51 3.62 -7.08
C ASN A 221 -14.01 4.92 -7.74
N ARG A 222 -14.77 5.73 -6.99
CA ARG A 222 -15.10 7.11 -7.36
C ARG A 222 -14.20 8.05 -6.58
N TYR A 223 -13.71 9.08 -7.26
CA TYR A 223 -12.76 10.04 -6.73
C TYR A 223 -13.32 11.45 -6.92
N SER A 224 -13.30 12.28 -5.87
CA SER A 224 -13.59 13.71 -5.97
C SER A 224 -12.32 14.52 -5.78
N LEU A 225 -12.12 15.48 -6.68
CA LEU A 225 -11.04 16.46 -6.63
C LEU A 225 -11.66 17.85 -6.44
N ASP A 226 -11.21 18.56 -5.41
CA ASP A 226 -11.73 19.88 -5.02
C ASP A 226 -10.57 20.78 -4.53
N GLY A 227 -10.74 22.11 -4.53
CA GLY A 227 -9.73 23.05 -4.01
C GLY A 227 -9.03 23.86 -5.10
N CYS A 228 -7.72 24.10 -4.98
CA CYS A 228 -6.99 24.98 -5.91
C CYS A 228 -5.78 24.31 -6.58
N VAL A 229 -5.49 24.74 -7.81
CA VAL A 229 -4.30 24.37 -8.56
C VAL A 229 -3.59 25.64 -9.04
N ALA A 230 -2.28 25.71 -8.83
CA ALA A 230 -1.47 26.80 -9.36
C ALA A 230 -1.37 26.67 -10.89
N SER A 231 -1.59 27.77 -11.61
CA SER A 231 -1.61 27.78 -13.08
C SER A 231 -0.31 27.24 -13.73
N ASN A 232 0.84 27.48 -13.11
CA ASN A 232 2.15 26.95 -13.52
C ASN A 232 2.34 25.44 -13.28
N ARG A 233 1.46 24.79 -12.50
CA ARG A 233 1.47 23.34 -12.25
C ARG A 233 0.61 22.57 -13.26
N LEU A 234 -0.07 23.24 -14.18
CA LEU A 234 -0.87 22.59 -15.21
C LEU A 234 0.00 22.12 -16.39
N PRO A 235 -0.22 20.90 -16.92
CA PRO A 235 -1.16 19.90 -16.42
C PRO A 235 -0.66 19.21 -15.13
N VAL A 236 -1.58 18.90 -14.21
CA VAL A 236 -1.25 18.15 -13.00
C VAL A 236 -1.42 16.66 -13.29
N ASN A 237 -0.32 15.92 -13.23
CA ASN A 237 -0.35 14.46 -13.25
C ASN A 237 -0.49 13.94 -11.83
N PHE A 238 -1.37 12.96 -11.62
CA PHE A 238 -1.61 12.37 -10.31
C PHE A 238 -1.80 10.85 -10.42
N HIS A 239 -1.67 10.21 -9.27
CA HIS A 239 -1.66 8.76 -9.13
C HIS A 239 -2.66 8.36 -8.05
N LEU A 240 -3.76 7.73 -8.47
CA LEU A 240 -4.87 7.32 -7.60
C LEU A 240 -4.71 5.85 -7.19
N ALA A 241 -4.68 5.61 -5.87
CA ALA A 241 -4.82 4.26 -5.34
C ALA A 241 -6.23 3.74 -5.63
N VAL A 242 -6.33 2.55 -6.21
CA VAL A 242 -7.58 1.79 -6.32
C VAL A 242 -8.15 1.58 -4.91
N GLN A 243 -9.45 1.77 -4.73
CA GLN A 243 -10.12 1.54 -3.44
C GLN A 243 -10.77 0.15 -3.35
N ASN A 244 -11.26 -0.36 -4.48
CA ASN A 244 -11.86 -1.69 -4.60
C ASN A 244 -11.23 -2.43 -5.76
N THR A 245 -10.27 -3.29 -5.42
CA THR A 245 -9.44 -4.08 -6.32
C THR A 245 -10.26 -5.06 -7.15
N THR A 246 -11.26 -5.70 -6.54
CA THR A 246 -12.18 -6.63 -7.21
C THR A 246 -13.00 -5.91 -8.29
N LEU A 247 -13.63 -4.78 -7.95
CA LEU A 247 -14.43 -4.01 -8.90
C LEU A 247 -13.57 -3.48 -10.06
N TYR A 248 -12.36 -3.01 -9.76
CA TYR A 248 -11.42 -2.52 -10.76
C TYR A 248 -11.00 -3.62 -11.73
N LEU A 249 -10.57 -4.78 -11.21
CA LEU A 249 -10.15 -5.90 -12.04
C LEU A 249 -11.30 -6.49 -12.85
N SER A 250 -12.51 -6.59 -12.29
CA SER A 250 -13.67 -7.12 -13.02
C SER A 250 -13.95 -6.33 -14.30
N LYS A 251 -13.83 -4.99 -14.26
CA LYS A 251 -14.03 -4.16 -15.44
C LYS A 251 -12.93 -4.39 -16.50
N ILE A 252 -11.66 -4.45 -16.07
CA ILE A 252 -10.54 -4.73 -16.97
C ILE A 252 -10.71 -6.11 -17.61
N LEU A 253 -11.03 -7.11 -16.80
CA LEU A 253 -11.17 -8.49 -17.25
C LEU A 253 -12.31 -8.64 -18.26
N GLN A 254 -13.45 -7.98 -18.04
CA GLN A 254 -14.52 -7.96 -19.03
C GLN A 254 -14.02 -7.46 -20.39
N GLU A 255 -13.27 -6.35 -20.43
CA GLU A 255 -12.69 -5.86 -21.68
C GLU A 255 -11.65 -6.82 -22.29
N GLU A 256 -10.86 -7.51 -21.47
CA GLU A 256 -9.91 -8.49 -21.98
C GLU A 256 -10.63 -9.70 -22.61
N LEU A 257 -11.74 -10.15 -22.02
CA LEU A 257 -12.60 -11.20 -22.58
C LEU A 257 -13.25 -10.74 -23.89
N ASP A 258 -13.84 -9.55 -23.90
CA ASP A 258 -14.50 -8.98 -25.08
C ASP A 258 -13.51 -8.84 -26.24
N ARG A 259 -12.30 -8.32 -25.98
CA ARG A 259 -11.26 -8.21 -26.99
C ARG A 259 -10.82 -9.58 -27.53
N ALA A 260 -10.72 -10.59 -26.68
CA ALA A 260 -10.42 -11.96 -27.11
C ALA A 260 -11.60 -12.66 -27.81
N GLY A 261 -12.78 -12.02 -27.84
CA GLY A 261 -14.02 -12.60 -28.35
C GLY A 261 -14.46 -13.82 -27.54
N ILE A 262 -14.31 -13.78 -26.22
CA ILE A 262 -14.80 -14.80 -25.30
C ILE A 262 -16.15 -14.33 -24.76
N GLN A 263 -17.22 -15.09 -25.01
CA GLN A 263 -18.54 -14.78 -24.48
C GLN A 263 -18.67 -15.32 -23.05
N LEU A 264 -18.98 -14.45 -22.08
CA LEU A 264 -19.32 -14.84 -20.72
C LEU A 264 -20.84 -14.80 -20.53
N ASN A 265 -21.46 -15.94 -20.20
CA ASN A 265 -22.91 -16.01 -19.98
C ASN A 265 -23.32 -15.69 -18.54
N GLY A 266 -22.40 -15.86 -17.58
CA GLY A 266 -22.59 -15.49 -16.18
C GLY A 266 -22.03 -14.11 -15.85
N LYS A 267 -21.51 -13.97 -14.63
CA LYS A 267 -20.93 -12.71 -14.11
C LYS A 267 -19.49 -12.92 -13.65
N ILE A 268 -18.72 -11.82 -13.64
CA ILE A 268 -17.43 -11.77 -12.95
C ILE A 268 -17.69 -11.45 -11.47
N MET A 269 -17.29 -12.31 -10.55
CA MET A 269 -17.53 -12.14 -9.11
C MET A 269 -16.37 -12.67 -8.27
N ARG A 270 -16.18 -12.14 -7.06
CA ARG A 270 -15.21 -12.71 -6.11
C ARG A 270 -15.74 -13.98 -5.46
N ASN A 271 -14.94 -15.03 -5.43
CA ASN A 271 -15.18 -16.23 -4.63
C ASN A 271 -13.85 -16.85 -4.21
N ASP A 272 -13.47 -16.61 -2.95
CA ASP A 272 -12.17 -16.98 -2.39
C ASP A 272 -12.01 -18.49 -2.13
N LYS A 273 -13.07 -19.28 -2.36
CA LYS A 273 -13.08 -20.74 -2.21
C LYS A 273 -13.21 -21.47 -3.55
N ALA A 274 -13.43 -20.75 -4.65
CA ALA A 274 -13.59 -21.36 -5.96
C ALA A 274 -12.27 -22.02 -6.39
N THR A 275 -12.36 -23.26 -6.87
CA THR A 275 -11.21 -24.03 -7.36
C THR A 275 -11.61 -24.80 -8.60
N GLY A 276 -10.64 -25.14 -9.44
CA GLY A 276 -10.85 -25.96 -10.62
C GLY A 276 -9.56 -26.64 -11.07
N THR A 277 -9.55 -27.09 -12.32
CA THR A 277 -8.35 -27.65 -12.95
C THR A 277 -7.53 -26.53 -13.58
N VAL A 278 -6.25 -26.41 -13.22
CA VAL A 278 -5.35 -25.39 -13.76
C VAL A 278 -5.14 -25.61 -15.26
N ILE A 279 -5.37 -24.57 -16.06
CA ILE A 279 -5.14 -24.55 -17.51
C ILE A 279 -4.06 -23.55 -17.94
N ALA A 280 -3.72 -22.58 -17.08
CA ALA A 280 -2.65 -21.62 -17.32
C ALA A 280 -2.06 -21.10 -16.00
N LEU A 281 -0.81 -20.66 -16.07
CA LEU A 281 -0.04 -20.11 -14.96
C LEU A 281 0.75 -18.88 -15.44
N HIS A 282 0.71 -17.83 -14.64
CA HIS A 282 1.66 -16.73 -14.68
C HIS A 282 2.48 -16.73 -13.39
N GLN A 283 3.78 -16.47 -13.49
CA GLN A 283 4.65 -16.30 -12.35
C GLN A 283 5.28 -14.91 -12.37
N SER A 284 5.35 -14.27 -11.19
CA SER A 284 6.06 -13.00 -11.01
C SER A 284 7.57 -13.14 -11.23
N GLU A 285 8.29 -12.03 -11.18
CA GLU A 285 9.73 -12.05 -10.96
C GLU A 285 10.12 -12.79 -9.66
N PRO A 286 11.35 -13.34 -9.54
CA PRO A 286 11.78 -14.06 -8.34
C PRO A 286 11.77 -13.17 -7.09
N LEU A 287 11.60 -13.78 -5.93
CA LEU A 287 11.61 -13.12 -4.62
C LEU A 287 12.74 -12.08 -4.46
N MET A 288 13.98 -12.43 -4.77
CA MET A 288 15.11 -11.51 -4.60
C MET A 288 15.02 -10.28 -5.50
N LYS A 289 14.40 -10.39 -6.67
CA LYS A 289 14.15 -9.24 -7.54
C LYS A 289 13.07 -8.32 -6.96
N LEU A 290 12.02 -8.90 -6.38
CA LEU A 290 10.98 -8.15 -5.68
C LEU A 290 11.54 -7.43 -4.45
N ILE A 291 12.38 -8.10 -3.65
CA ILE A 291 13.08 -7.50 -2.51
C ILE A 291 14.01 -6.37 -2.98
N ASP A 292 14.77 -6.53 -4.07
CA ASP A 292 15.61 -5.46 -4.62
C ASP A 292 14.79 -4.22 -5.00
N ILE A 293 13.65 -4.41 -5.67
CA ILE A 293 12.72 -3.31 -6.02
C ILE A 293 12.18 -2.66 -4.74
N MET A 294 11.70 -3.46 -3.79
CA MET A 294 11.17 -3.00 -2.51
C MET A 294 12.18 -2.13 -1.76
N MET A 295 13.43 -2.57 -1.63
CA MET A 295 14.46 -1.84 -0.89
C MET A 295 14.90 -0.58 -1.63
N LYS A 296 15.12 -0.64 -2.95
CA LYS A 296 15.62 0.51 -3.73
C LYS A 296 14.57 1.59 -3.96
N ARG A 297 13.31 1.21 -4.12
CA ARG A 297 12.20 2.14 -4.40
C ARG A 297 11.33 2.42 -3.19
N SER A 298 11.61 1.78 -2.05
CA SER A 298 10.75 1.79 -0.87
C SER A 298 9.30 1.39 -1.20
N ASP A 299 9.12 0.36 -2.03
CA ASP A 299 7.81 -0.04 -2.55
C ASP A 299 6.93 -0.64 -1.43
N ASN A 300 5.86 0.07 -1.08
CA ASN A 300 4.96 -0.33 0.01
C ASN A 300 4.11 -1.55 -0.36
N LEU A 301 3.65 -1.65 -1.62
CA LEU A 301 2.78 -2.74 -2.02
C LEU A 301 3.55 -4.07 -2.05
N ILE A 302 4.80 -4.06 -2.53
CA ILE A 302 5.65 -5.25 -2.45
C ILE A 302 5.88 -5.64 -0.99
N ALA A 303 6.17 -4.67 -0.11
CA ALA A 303 6.40 -4.94 1.32
C ALA A 303 5.18 -5.59 1.98
N ASP A 304 4.00 -5.01 1.81
CA ASP A 304 2.78 -5.50 2.45
C ASP A 304 2.34 -6.85 1.89
N ASN A 305 2.42 -7.05 0.57
CA ASN A 305 2.09 -8.33 -0.04
C ASN A 305 3.08 -9.42 0.40
N LEU A 306 4.38 -9.13 0.49
CA LEU A 306 5.36 -10.08 1.05
C LEU A 306 5.07 -10.38 2.53
N LEU A 307 4.72 -9.40 3.35
CA LEU A 307 4.37 -9.59 4.76
C LEU A 307 3.18 -10.55 4.92
N LYS A 308 2.09 -10.31 4.17
CA LYS A 308 0.92 -11.21 4.17
C LYS A 308 1.28 -12.59 3.65
N THR A 309 2.15 -12.68 2.65
CA THR A 309 2.59 -13.95 2.07
C THR A 309 3.42 -14.78 3.05
N VAL A 310 4.32 -14.14 3.81
CA VAL A 310 5.05 -14.76 4.91
C VAL A 310 4.09 -15.40 5.90
N GLY A 311 3.08 -14.64 6.34
CA GLY A 311 2.08 -15.16 7.26
C GLY A 311 1.24 -16.29 6.65
N ARG A 312 0.86 -16.18 5.38
CA ARG A 312 0.12 -17.23 4.64
C ARG A 312 0.89 -18.54 4.59
N VAL A 313 2.14 -18.48 4.11
CA VAL A 313 2.99 -19.66 3.90
C VAL A 313 3.32 -20.34 5.21
N TYR A 314 3.69 -19.55 6.23
CA TYR A 314 4.08 -20.09 7.52
C TYR A 314 2.91 -20.73 8.28
N TYR A 315 1.76 -20.06 8.33
CA TYR A 315 0.60 -20.52 9.12
C TYR A 315 -0.41 -21.36 8.32
N LYS A 316 -0.20 -21.56 7.01
CA LYS A 316 -1.07 -22.35 6.12
C LYS A 316 -2.54 -21.91 6.16
N ARG A 317 -2.77 -20.59 6.20
CA ARG A 317 -4.09 -19.94 6.21
C ARG A 317 -4.02 -18.63 5.41
N PRO A 318 -5.13 -17.96 5.09
CA PRO A 318 -5.06 -16.67 4.39
C PRO A 318 -4.13 -15.67 5.10
N GLY A 319 -3.25 -15.03 4.33
CA GLY A 319 -2.30 -14.05 4.83
C GLY A 319 -2.99 -12.79 5.33
N SER A 320 -2.55 -12.26 6.46
CA SER A 320 -3.06 -11.02 7.05
C SER A 320 -1.91 -10.20 7.62
N TYR A 321 -2.15 -8.92 7.91
CA TYR A 321 -1.14 -8.10 8.57
C TYR A 321 -0.77 -8.67 9.95
N GLU A 322 -1.74 -9.20 10.68
CA GLU A 322 -1.56 -9.77 12.02
C GLU A 322 -0.70 -11.03 11.98
N ASN A 323 -0.99 -11.96 11.06
CA ASN A 323 -0.23 -13.20 10.98
C ASN A 323 1.16 -12.99 10.33
N GLY A 324 1.30 -12.04 9.40
CA GLY A 324 2.60 -11.59 8.93
C GLY A 324 3.43 -11.01 10.08
N ALA A 325 2.89 -10.01 10.79
CA ALA A 325 3.57 -9.36 11.91
C ALA A 325 3.90 -10.34 13.05
N ALA A 326 3.01 -11.29 13.36
CA ALA A 326 3.27 -12.35 14.32
C ALA A 326 4.50 -13.19 13.92
N ARG A 327 4.70 -13.44 12.62
CA ARG A 327 5.89 -14.16 12.16
C ARG A 327 7.17 -13.34 12.27
N LEU A 328 7.09 -12.03 12.01
CA LEU A 328 8.24 -11.13 12.14
C LEU A 328 8.78 -11.09 13.58
N LYS A 329 7.92 -11.13 14.59
CA LYS A 329 8.30 -11.09 16.02
C LYS A 329 9.05 -12.33 16.54
N LEU A 330 9.13 -13.38 15.74
CA LEU A 330 9.84 -14.63 16.08
C LEU A 330 11.27 -14.65 15.53
N TYR A 331 11.74 -13.54 14.95
CA TYR A 331 13.11 -13.27 14.56
C TYR A 331 13.63 -12.08 15.37
#